data_AF-A0A2X4PLX0-F1
#
_entry.id   AF-A0A2X4PLX0-F1
#
_cell.length_a   1.000
_cell.length_b   1.000
_cell.length_c   1.000
_cell.angle_alpha   90.00
_cell.angle_beta   90.00
_cell.angle_gamma   90.00
#
_symmetry.space_group_name_H-M   'P 1'
#
loop_
_entity.id
_entity.type
_entity.pdbx_description
1 polymer ?
#
loop_
_entity_poly.entity_id
_entity_poly.type
_entity_poly.pdbx_seq_one_letter_code
_entity_poly.pdbx_strand_id
1 'polypeptide(L)'
;MIHPLILLAVFVIATIVGYFIIKTVPSLLHTPLMSGMNALSGVTIVGALSATGVALLMRNHLFVSQLFGTIAIILATINVVGGFGITHRMLQMFNKKKKGDKQS
;
A
#
# COMPACT_ATOMS: atom_id res chain seq x y z
N MET A 1 12.52 -19.09 15.68
CA MET A 1 12.97 -17.86 14.97
C MET A 1 12.93 -18.15 13.48
N ILE A 2 12.34 -17.27 12.66
CA ILE A 2 12.40 -17.43 11.20
C ILE A 2 13.84 -17.17 10.76
N HIS A 3 14.43 -18.11 10.02
CA HIS A 3 15.80 -17.99 9.55
C HIS A 3 15.88 -16.87 8.51
N PRO A 4 16.89 -15.98 8.53
CA PRO A 4 17.01 -14.87 7.58
C PRO A 4 17.02 -15.32 6.11
N LEU A 5 17.53 -16.53 5.83
CA LEU A 5 17.46 -17.15 4.49
C LEU A 5 16.02 -17.38 4.01
N ILE A 6 15.07 -17.67 4.91
CA ILE A 6 13.66 -17.86 4.54
C ILE A 6 13.06 -16.52 4.10
N LEU A 7 13.37 -15.42 4.79
CA LEU A 7 12.91 -14.08 4.40
C LEU A 7 13.47 -13.67 3.03
N LEU A 8 14.74 -13.98 2.78
CA LEU A 8 15.36 -13.76 1.48
C LEU A 8 14.68 -14.58 0.38
N ALA A 9 14.40 -15.86 0.64
CA ALA A 9 13.68 -16.71 -0.30
C ALA A 9 12.28 -16.17 -0.59
N VAL A 10 11.53 -15.75 0.44
CA VAL A 10 10.21 -15.13 0.29
C VAL A 10 10.30 -13.84 -0.53
N PHE A 11 11.29 -12.99 -0.26
CA PHE A 11 11.51 -11.76 -1.01
C PHE A 11 11.74 -12.05 -2.50
N VAL A 12 12.67 -12.95 -2.84
CA VAL A 12 12.99 -13.30 -4.24
C VAL A 12 11.77 -13.89 -4.96
N ILE A 13 11.09 -14.86 -4.32
CA ILE A 13 9.91 -15.50 -4.92
C ILE A 13 8.78 -14.48 -5.12
N ALA A 14 8.51 -13.63 -4.11
CA ALA A 14 7.46 -12.61 -4.20
C ALA A 14 7.75 -11.58 -5.31
N THR A 15 9.02 -11.16 -5.49
CA THR A 15 9.41 -10.25 -6.59
C THR A 15 9.19 -10.90 -7.95
N ILE A 16 9.61 -12.15 -8.14
CA ILE A 16 9.42 -12.88 -9.41
C ILE A 16 7.92 -13.02 -9.73
N VAL A 17 7.13 -13.45 -8.74
CA VAL A 17 5.67 -13.58 -8.89
C VAL A 17 5.04 -12.24 -9.24
N GLY A 18 5.42 -11.16 -8.55
CA GLY A 18 4.92 -9.81 -8.83
C GLY A 18 5.22 -9.35 -10.25
N TYR A 19 6.41 -9.64 -10.78
CA TYR A 19 6.78 -9.32 -12.16
C TYR A 19 5.86 -10.03 -13.17
N PHE A 20 5.64 -11.33 -13.01
CA PHE A 20 4.77 -12.08 -13.92
C PHE A 20 3.30 -11.61 -13.86
N ILE A 21 2.80 -11.26 -12.68
CA ILE A 21 1.45 -10.72 -12.52
C ILE A 21 1.31 -9.39 -13.27
N ILE A 22 2.21 -8.43 -13.04
CA ILE A 22 2.13 -7.09 -13.66
C ILE A 22 2.25 -7.17 -15.19
N LYS A 23 3.07 -8.08 -15.70
CA LYS A 23 3.26 -8.29 -17.15
C LYS A 23 1.96 -8.67 -17.88
N THR A 24 1.00 -9.28 -17.18
CA THR A 24 -0.26 -9.74 -17.77
C THR A 24 -1.40 -8.71 -17.71
N VAL A 25 -1.16 -7.51 -17.17
CA VAL A 25 -2.17 -6.46 -17.04
C VAL A 25 -2.38 -5.74 -18.39
N PRO A 26 -3.63 -5.57 -18.87
CA PRO A 26 -3.90 -4.85 -20.12
C PRO A 26 -3.55 -3.36 -20.03
N SER A 27 -3.17 -2.75 -21.16
CA SER A 27 -2.63 -1.38 -21.17
C SER A 27 -3.59 -0.31 -20.65
N LEU A 28 -4.89 -0.53 -20.79
CA LEU A 28 -5.95 0.32 -20.25
C LEU A 28 -5.88 0.46 -18.72
N LEU A 29 -5.31 -0.51 -18.01
CA LEU A 29 -5.24 -0.55 -16.56
C LEU A 29 -3.90 -0.04 -16.00
N HIS A 30 -2.91 0.35 -16.80
CA HIS A 30 -1.62 0.79 -16.26
C HIS A 30 -1.74 2.01 -15.34
N THR A 31 -2.56 3.00 -15.68
CA THR A 31 -2.75 4.20 -14.85
C THR A 31 -3.52 3.90 -13.55
N PRO A 32 -4.65 3.16 -13.58
CA PRO A 32 -5.27 2.65 -12.36
C PRO A 32 -4.34 1.75 -11.52
N LEU A 33 -3.54 0.90 -12.16
CA LEU A 33 -2.58 0.02 -11.50
C LEU A 33 -1.48 0.81 -10.80
N MET A 34 -0.93 1.84 -11.46
CA MET A 34 0.07 2.74 -10.87
C MET A 34 -0.50 3.43 -9.61
N SER A 35 -1.73 3.94 -9.69
CA SER A 35 -2.44 4.49 -8.52
C SER A 35 -2.66 3.44 -7.43
N GLY A 36 -3.03 2.21 -7.80
CA GLY A 36 -3.24 1.10 -6.87
C GLY A 36 -1.96 0.66 -6.17
N MET A 37 -0.82 0.63 -6.87
CA MET A 37 0.49 0.33 -6.28
C MET A 37 0.91 1.40 -5.27
N ASN A 38 0.58 2.67 -5.52
CA ASN A 38 0.77 3.72 -4.52
C ASN A 38 -0.07 3.44 -3.26
N ALA A 39 -1.34 3.07 -3.40
CA ALA A 39 -2.19 2.70 -2.26
C ALA A 39 -1.64 1.50 -1.47
N LEU A 40 -1.11 0.48 -2.17
CA LEU A 40 -0.50 -0.71 -1.55
C LEU A 40 0.78 -0.39 -0.77
N SER A 41 1.54 0.63 -1.17
CA SER A 41 2.69 1.12 -0.39
C SER A 41 2.32 1.60 1.01
N GLY A 42 1.03 1.91 1.23
CA GLY A 42 0.44 2.20 2.52
C GLY A 42 0.54 1.08 3.56
N VAL A 43 0.99 -0.14 3.20
CA VAL A 43 1.36 -1.21 4.14
C VAL A 43 2.37 -0.75 5.21
N THR A 44 3.14 0.31 4.90
CA THR A 44 4.01 1.03 5.85
C THR A 44 3.31 1.42 7.16
N ILE A 45 1.99 1.56 7.18
CA ILE A 45 1.20 1.79 8.40
C ILE A 45 1.41 0.71 9.46
N VAL A 46 1.62 -0.56 9.07
CA VAL A 46 1.91 -1.67 9.99
C VAL A 46 3.23 -1.45 10.71
N GLY A 47 4.23 -0.97 9.98
CA GLY A 47 5.54 -0.61 10.54
C GLY A 47 5.44 0.60 11.48
N ALA A 48 4.71 1.65 11.08
CA ALA A 48 4.50 2.84 11.89
C ALA A 48 3.78 2.53 13.21
N LEU A 49 2.72 1.73 13.17
CA LEU A 49 1.98 1.29 14.36
C LEU A 49 2.86 0.44 15.27
N SER A 50 3.62 -0.51 14.71
CA SER A 50 4.50 -1.40 15.48
C SER A 50 5.61 -0.62 16.17
N ALA A 51 6.29 0.29 15.45
CA ALA A 51 7.35 1.13 15.99
C ALA A 51 6.83 2.09 17.08
N THR A 52 5.67 2.72 16.84
CA THR A 52 5.04 3.61 17.82
C THR A 52 4.58 2.85 19.06
N GLY A 53 4.01 1.65 18.89
CA GLY A 53 3.61 0.78 20.00
C GLY A 53 4.79 0.42 20.90
N VAL A 54 5.94 0.06 20.32
CA VAL A 54 7.18 -0.21 21.06
C VAL A 54 7.67 1.05 21.80
N ALA A 55 7.61 2.22 21.16
CA ALA A 55 8.00 3.49 21.77
C ALA A 55 7.12 3.91 22.96
N LEU A 56 5.82 3.56 22.93
CA LEU A 56 4.90 3.81 24.04
C LEU A 56 5.16 2.87 25.24
N LEU A 57 5.58 1.64 24.98
CA LEU A 57 5.86 0.64 26.02
C LEU A 57 7.20 0.87 26.72
N MET A 58 8.19 1.42 26.02
CA MET A 58 9.46 1.81 26.61
C MET A 58 9.28 3.06 27.48
N ARG A 59 9.28 2.88 28.81
CA ARG A 59 9.14 3.95 29.83
C ARG A 59 10.23 5.04 29.79
N ASN A 60 11.22 4.93 28.92
CA ASN A 60 12.23 5.96 28.76
C ASN A 60 11.63 7.04 27.84
N HIS A 61 11.14 8.12 28.45
CA HIS A 61 10.33 9.22 27.90
C HIS A 61 10.92 9.90 26.65
N LEU A 62 10.95 9.20 25.51
CA LEU A 62 11.35 9.79 24.24
C LEU A 62 10.12 10.41 23.58
N PHE A 63 9.66 11.55 24.12
CA PHE A 63 8.58 12.37 23.54
C PHE A 63 8.74 12.54 22.02
N VAL A 64 9.98 12.64 21.55
CA VAL A 64 10.36 12.69 20.14
C VAL A 64 9.86 11.46 19.38
N SER A 65 10.09 10.24 19.88
CA SER A 65 9.66 9.01 19.20
C SER A 65 8.13 8.90 19.11
N GLN A 66 7.41 9.33 20.15
CA GLN A 66 5.95 9.34 20.14
C GLN A 66 5.39 10.35 19.13
N LEU A 67 6.02 11.53 19.05
CA LEU A 67 5.64 12.56 18.08
C LEU A 67 5.87 12.09 16.64
N PHE A 68 7.07 11.57 16.34
CA PHE A 68 7.39 11.03 15.01
C PHE A 68 6.52 9.82 14.66
N GLY A 69 6.24 8.94 15.63
CA GLY A 69 5.34 7.80 15.45
C GLY A 69 3.92 8.23 15.10
N THR A 70 3.40 9.24 15.80
CA THR A 70 2.07 9.82 15.52
C THR A 70 2.02 10.42 14.11
N ILE A 71 3.03 11.21 13.73
CA ILE A 71 3.13 11.78 12.38
C ILE A 71 3.22 10.67 11.31
N ALA A 72 4.04 9.64 11.56
CA ALA A 72 4.19 8.51 10.64
C ALA A 72 2.87 7.76 10.42
N ILE A 73 2.08 7.53 11.47
CA ILE A 73 0.76 6.91 11.36
C ILE A 73 -0.20 7.78 10.55
N ILE A 74 -0.23 9.10 10.78
CA ILE A 74 -1.08 10.03 10.02
C ILE A 74 -0.72 9.98 8.53
N LEU A 75 0.57 10.12 8.20
CA LEU A 75 1.05 10.11 6.82
C LEU A 75 0.78 8.76 6.14
N ALA A 76 1.01 7.64 6.82
CA ALA A 76 0.71 6.31 6.29
C ALA A 76 -0.79 6.12 6.06
N THR A 77 -1.64 6.64 6.97
CA THR A 77 -3.10 6.61 6.81
C THR A 77 -3.55 7.42 5.61
N ILE A 78 -2.99 8.63 5.40
CA ILE A 78 -3.27 9.45 4.22
C ILE A 78 -2.90 8.71 2.92
N ASN A 79 -1.76 8.02 2.90
CA ASN A 79 -1.32 7.22 1.74
C ASN A 79 -2.33 6.09 1.43
N VAL A 80 -2.71 5.30 2.44
CA VAL A 80 -3.69 4.22 2.29
C VAL A 80 -5.04 4.77 1.80
N VAL A 81 -5.63 5.70 2.55
CA VAL A 81 -6.99 6.18 2.29
C VAL A 81 -7.07 6.98 0.98
N GLY A 82 -6.12 7.88 0.75
CA GLY A 82 -6.04 8.67 -0.48
C GLY A 82 -5.77 7.80 -1.71
N GLY A 83 -4.82 6.87 -1.59
CA GLY A 83 -4.47 5.95 -2.67
C GLY A 83 -5.65 5.05 -3.09
N PHE A 84 -6.32 4.40 -2.12
CA PHE A 84 -7.48 3.57 -2.44
C PHE A 84 -8.68 4.38 -2.93
N GLY A 85 -8.90 5.58 -2.38
CA GLY A 85 -9.97 6.47 -2.83
C GLY A 85 -9.82 6.91 -4.29
N ILE A 86 -8.62 7.31 -4.72
CA ILE A 86 -8.33 7.70 -6.10
C ILE A 86 -8.44 6.49 -7.03
N THR A 87 -7.83 5.36 -6.64
CA THR A 87 -7.87 4.11 -7.43
C THR A 87 -9.30 3.64 -7.66
N HIS A 88 -10.15 3.72 -6.63
CA HIS A 88 -11.57 3.39 -6.74
C HIS A 88 -12.29 4.28 -7.77
N ARG A 89 -12.06 5.60 -7.73
CA ARG A 89 -12.63 6.54 -8.70
C ARG A 89 -12.17 6.24 -10.13
N MET A 90 -10.89 5.91 -10.32
CA MET A 90 -10.35 5.51 -11.63
C MET A 90 -11.02 4.25 -12.16
N LEU A 91 -11.20 3.23 -11.31
CA LEU A 91 -11.84 1.97 -11.71
C LEU A 91 -13.34 2.14 -12.01
N GLN A 92 -14.04 3.04 -11.33
CA GLN A 92 -15.45 3.34 -11.61
C GLN A 92 -15.68 3.90 -13.02
N MET A 93 -14.68 4.54 -13.63
CA MET A 93 -14.79 5.09 -15.00
C MET A 93 -14.95 3.99 -16.06
N PHE A 94 -14.40 2.79 -15.82
CA PHE A 94 -14.59 1.63 -16.69
C PHE A 94 -16.03 1.10 -16.64
N ASN A 95 -16.66 1.11 -15.47
CA ASN A 95 -18.05 0.68 -15.31
C ASN A 95 -19.05 1.68 -15.94
N LYS A 96 -18.74 2.98 -15.93
CA LYS A 96 -19.57 4.00 -16.57
C LYS A 96 -19.51 3.92 -18.10
N LYS A 97 -18.33 3.68 -18.68
CA LYS A 97 -18.19 3.52 -20.14
C LYS A 97 -19.06 2.36 -20.67
N LYS A 98 -19.13 1.25 -19.92
CA LYS A 98 -19.97 0.08 -20.24
C LYS A 98 -21.49 0.34 -20.19
N LYS A 99 -21.95 1.38 -19.50
CA LYS A 99 -23.37 1.79 -19.45
C LYS A 99 -23.73 2.80 -20.54
N GLY A 100 -22.81 3.68 -20.93
CA GLY A 100 -23.02 4.63 -22.04
C GLY A 100 -23.10 3.95 -23.41
N ASP A 101 -22.28 2.92 -23.65
CA ASP A 101 -22.24 2.17 -24.92
C ASP A 101 -23.49 1.30 -25.18
N LYS A 102 -24.40 1.12 -24.20
CA LYS A 102 -25.66 0.37 -24.39
C LYS A 102 -26.87 1.26 -24.72
N GLN A 103 -26.68 2.58 -24.83
CA GLN A 103 -27.76 3.55 -25.06
C GLN A 103 -27.60 4.36 -26.36
N SER A 104 -26.62 4.03 -27.20
CA SER A 104 -26.45 4.59 -28.55
C SER A 104 -26.59 3.51 -29.61
#